data_AF-A0A8T6MA14-F1
#
_entry.id   AF-A0A8T6MA14-F1
#
_cell.length_a   1.000
_cell.length_b   1.000
_cell.length_c   1.000
_cell.angle_alpha   90.00
_cell.angle_beta   90.00
_cell.angle_gamma   90.00
#
_symmetry.space_group_name_H-M   'P 1'
#
loop_
_entity.id
_entity.type
_entity.pdbx_description
1 polymer ?
#
loop_
_entity_poly.entity_id
_entity_poly.type
_entity_poly.pdbx_seq_one_letter_code
_entity_poly.pdbx_strand_id
1 'polypeptide(L)'
;MIAFIPTENISKIKDFVEKANKKAKKYGLDGFEFELTGNTKLEKNEDNILYPFYVEFSEVNISGKFPKFSGWKLISKIEFIEGIGSILNTVPSEVLPEKYYYHDNICDHCGHKRERKVNYIIQNVETLEYKSIGSACLKMFLGGKTAESLIWYASMLKEIDELKDNEDFSEYSFGQALYPIQNVLELTLAAIKKYGWVSGSVAYDEFKTSTADTVKEFMFNKNRDFTLPFNKEDSEYVSKVVEYFVNVEPTNEYLINLKKFASCGYSHAKGFGYVCSMIVAYKKAMEITKEKENKSNEFVGTIGQKIEMELTYVKGISFQSYYGTSFIDIFNDEKGNTFVWITSKYIDIIEGMTYKVKGTIKEHKDYNGTNQTVLTRCKIKEF
;
A
#
# COMPACT_ATOMS: atom_id res chain seq x y z
N MET A 1 -14.64 13.36 -20.37
CA MET A 1 -14.81 11.89 -20.53
C MET A 1 -14.52 11.27 -19.19
N ILE A 2 -15.28 10.27 -18.77
CA ILE A 2 -15.03 9.56 -17.50
C ILE A 2 -14.22 8.28 -17.80
N ALA A 3 -13.14 8.05 -17.06
CA ALA A 3 -12.35 6.83 -17.10
C ALA A 3 -12.03 6.34 -15.68
N PHE A 4 -11.89 5.02 -15.51
CA PHE A 4 -11.52 4.39 -14.24
C PHE A 4 -10.08 3.89 -14.34
N ILE A 5 -9.18 4.48 -13.55
CA ILE A 5 -7.75 4.22 -13.65
C ILE A 5 -7.26 3.68 -12.31
N PRO A 6 -6.45 2.61 -12.26
CA PRO A 6 -5.82 2.19 -11.02
C PRO A 6 -5.15 3.38 -10.32
N THR A 7 -5.46 3.59 -9.04
CA THR A 7 -5.07 4.81 -8.31
C THR A 7 -3.55 5.04 -8.31
N GLU A 8 -2.76 3.98 -8.32
CA GLU A 8 -1.29 4.04 -8.42
C GLU A 8 -0.77 4.65 -9.73
N ASN A 9 -1.55 4.57 -10.82
CA ASN A 9 -1.18 5.07 -12.14
C ASN A 9 -1.61 6.52 -12.37
N ILE A 10 -2.36 7.14 -11.45
CA ILE A 10 -2.85 8.52 -11.60
C ILE A 10 -1.72 9.53 -11.77
N SER A 11 -0.58 9.34 -11.11
CA SER A 11 0.60 10.20 -11.29
C SER A 11 1.11 10.18 -12.73
N LYS A 12 1.18 9.00 -13.35
CA LYS A 12 1.61 8.83 -14.75
C LYS A 12 0.64 9.51 -15.72
N ILE A 13 -0.66 9.39 -15.47
CA ILE A 13 -1.70 10.03 -16.30
C ILE A 13 -1.64 11.54 -16.17
N LYS A 14 -1.47 12.06 -14.95
CA LYS A 14 -1.28 13.49 -14.73
C LYS A 14 -0.07 14.03 -15.47
N ASP A 15 1.07 13.35 -15.39
CA ASP A 15 2.30 13.72 -16.12
C ASP A 15 2.09 13.67 -17.64
N PHE A 16 1.34 12.68 -18.13
CA PHE A 16 0.97 12.57 -19.54
C PHE A 16 0.14 13.79 -20.00
N VAL A 17 -0.93 14.13 -19.27
CA VAL A 17 -1.76 15.30 -19.58
C VAL A 17 -0.96 16.61 -19.48
N GLU A 18 -0.08 16.75 -18.50
CA GLU A 18 0.80 17.93 -18.39
C GLU A 18 1.75 18.08 -19.58
N LYS A 19 2.35 16.97 -20.05
CA LYS A 19 3.19 16.97 -21.26
C LYS A 19 2.37 17.31 -22.50
N ALA A 20 1.16 16.78 -22.62
CA ALA A 20 0.23 17.11 -23.69
C ALA A 20 -0.11 18.61 -23.68
N ASN A 21 -0.41 19.19 -22.51
CA ASN A 21 -0.72 20.61 -22.34
C ASN A 21 0.45 21.53 -22.68
N LYS A 22 1.69 21.17 -22.30
CA LYS A 22 2.90 21.91 -22.72
C LYS A 22 3.03 21.95 -24.24
N LYS A 23 2.74 20.84 -24.92
CA LYS A 23 2.81 20.73 -26.39
C LYS A 23 1.65 21.46 -27.07
N ALA A 24 0.43 21.36 -26.53
CA ALA A 24 -0.73 22.14 -27.00
C ALA A 24 -0.44 23.64 -26.94
N LYS A 25 0.11 24.13 -25.82
CA LYS A 25 0.54 25.53 -25.67
C LYS A 25 1.57 25.95 -26.71
N LYS A 26 2.56 25.08 -27.02
CA LYS A 26 3.56 25.35 -28.08
C LYS A 26 2.92 25.50 -29.46
N TYR A 27 1.84 24.77 -29.73
CA TYR A 27 1.05 24.91 -30.96
C TYR A 27 -0.02 26.01 -30.87
N GLY A 28 -0.17 26.66 -29.71
CA GLY A 28 -1.24 27.61 -29.42
C GLY A 28 -2.63 27.00 -29.56
N LEU A 29 -2.77 25.72 -29.20
CA LEU A 29 -4.04 25.00 -29.11
C LEU A 29 -4.52 25.03 -27.66
N ASP A 30 -5.82 24.85 -27.47
CA ASP A 30 -6.40 24.69 -26.14
C ASP A 30 -5.83 23.43 -25.45
N GLY A 31 -5.70 23.51 -24.14
CA GLY A 31 -5.27 22.38 -23.33
C GLY A 31 -6.36 21.33 -23.14
N PHE A 32 -5.96 20.24 -22.52
CA PHE A 32 -6.81 19.21 -21.94
C PHE A 32 -6.97 19.50 -20.45
N GLU A 33 -8.19 19.33 -19.96
CA GLU A 33 -8.54 19.42 -18.54
C GLU A 33 -8.48 18.01 -17.94
N PHE A 34 -8.02 17.94 -16.70
CA PHE A 34 -7.94 16.70 -15.91
C PHE A 34 -8.49 16.98 -14.52
N GLU A 35 -9.46 16.18 -14.11
CA GLU A 35 -10.10 16.28 -12.81
C GLU A 35 -10.24 14.89 -12.19
N LEU A 36 -9.94 14.77 -10.90
CA LEU A 36 -10.23 13.58 -10.10
C LEU A 36 -11.63 13.73 -9.51
N THR A 37 -12.56 12.85 -9.89
CA THR A 37 -13.97 12.96 -9.53
C THR A 37 -14.38 12.00 -8.41
N GLY A 38 -13.57 10.97 -8.13
CA GLY A 38 -13.85 10.01 -7.07
C GLY A 38 -12.84 8.87 -6.99
N ASN A 39 -13.03 8.01 -6.00
CA ASN A 39 -12.30 6.76 -5.86
C ASN A 39 -13.29 5.62 -5.58
N THR A 40 -13.00 4.43 -6.07
CA THR A 40 -13.75 3.21 -5.82
C THR A 40 -12.82 2.02 -5.64
N LYS A 41 -13.25 1.01 -4.89
CA LYS A 41 -12.56 -0.28 -4.80
C LYS A 41 -13.38 -1.31 -5.55
N LEU A 42 -12.75 -1.97 -6.51
CA LEU A 42 -13.38 -3.05 -7.26
C LEU A 42 -12.87 -4.38 -6.75
N GLU A 43 -13.78 -5.28 -6.41
CA GLU A 43 -13.46 -6.67 -6.09
C GLU A 43 -13.05 -7.42 -7.37
N LYS A 44 -12.00 -8.21 -7.26
CA LYS A 44 -11.45 -9.05 -8.31
C LYS A 44 -11.34 -10.48 -7.80
N ASN A 45 -11.67 -11.41 -8.68
CA ASN A 45 -11.64 -12.84 -8.45
C ASN A 45 -10.84 -13.48 -9.59
N GLU A 46 -9.79 -14.23 -9.25
CA GLU A 46 -8.93 -14.92 -10.21
C GLU A 46 -8.84 -16.41 -9.85
N ASP A 47 -8.76 -17.27 -10.87
CA ASP A 47 -8.79 -18.72 -10.69
C ASP A 47 -7.64 -19.25 -9.83
N ASN A 48 -6.47 -18.61 -9.87
CA ASN A 48 -5.29 -19.04 -9.12
C ASN A 48 -5.20 -18.45 -7.71
N ILE A 49 -6.06 -17.48 -7.38
CA ILE A 49 -6.05 -16.80 -6.08
C ILE A 49 -7.17 -17.35 -5.21
N LEU A 50 -6.82 -17.75 -3.97
CA LEU A 50 -7.74 -18.44 -3.08
C LEU A 50 -8.92 -17.57 -2.64
N TYR A 51 -8.66 -16.28 -2.39
CA TYR A 51 -9.67 -15.32 -1.93
C TYR A 51 -9.81 -14.13 -2.89
N PRO A 52 -11.00 -13.49 -2.93
CA PRO A 52 -11.15 -12.20 -3.58
C PRO A 52 -10.14 -11.18 -3.06
N PHE A 53 -9.69 -10.30 -3.95
CA PHE A 53 -8.87 -9.15 -3.61
C PHE A 53 -9.47 -7.89 -4.20
N TYR A 54 -9.03 -6.73 -3.73
CA TYR A 54 -9.54 -5.45 -4.18
C TYR A 54 -8.45 -4.68 -4.91
N VAL A 55 -8.85 -3.89 -5.90
CA VAL A 55 -7.99 -2.89 -6.55
C VAL A 55 -8.64 -1.54 -6.40
N GLU A 56 -7.86 -0.54 -6.00
CA GLU A 56 -8.33 0.85 -5.89
C GLU A 56 -8.23 1.53 -7.26
N PHE A 57 -9.37 2.08 -7.70
CA PHE A 57 -9.50 2.84 -8.92
C PHE A 57 -9.89 4.27 -8.58
N SER A 58 -9.29 5.22 -9.28
CA SER A 58 -9.70 6.61 -9.28
C SER A 58 -10.54 6.87 -10.53
N GLU A 59 -11.68 7.49 -10.31
CA GLU A 59 -12.51 8.04 -11.38
C GLU A 59 -11.90 9.38 -11.80
N VAL A 60 -11.61 9.52 -13.08
CA VAL A 60 -11.06 10.74 -13.66
C VAL A 60 -11.96 11.25 -14.76
N ASN A 61 -12.13 12.57 -14.79
CA ASN A 61 -12.68 13.26 -15.93
C ASN A 61 -11.56 13.93 -16.72
N ILE A 62 -11.35 13.49 -17.96
CA ILE A 62 -10.44 14.12 -18.91
C ILE A 62 -11.25 14.73 -20.04
N SER A 63 -11.14 16.04 -20.25
CA SER A 63 -11.82 16.76 -21.34
C SER A 63 -10.82 17.45 -22.26
N GLY A 64 -11.08 17.34 -23.55
CA GLY A 64 -10.43 18.10 -24.60
C GLY A 64 -11.41 18.30 -25.74
N LYS A 65 -11.33 19.42 -26.43
CA LYS A 65 -12.19 19.71 -27.59
C LYS A 65 -11.30 19.80 -28.81
N PHE A 66 -11.60 19.01 -29.84
CA PHE A 66 -10.89 19.16 -31.10
C PHE A 66 -11.06 20.59 -31.61
N PRO A 67 -9.96 21.31 -31.86
CA PRO A 67 -10.04 22.74 -32.09
C PRO A 67 -10.67 23.03 -33.47
N LYS A 68 -11.56 24.01 -33.50
CA LYS A 68 -12.19 24.53 -34.72
C LYS A 68 -11.55 25.87 -35.06
N PHE A 69 -11.18 26.06 -36.32
CA PHE A 69 -10.53 27.29 -36.77
C PHE A 69 -11.33 27.90 -37.90
N SER A 70 -11.73 29.17 -37.74
CA SER A 70 -12.44 29.92 -38.78
C SER A 70 -13.65 29.17 -39.37
N GLY A 71 -14.36 28.39 -38.55
CA GLY A 71 -15.50 27.59 -38.98
C GLY A 71 -15.16 26.27 -39.68
N TRP A 72 -13.89 25.87 -39.76
CA TRP A 72 -13.45 24.61 -40.36
C TRP A 72 -12.88 23.65 -39.31
N LYS A 73 -13.13 22.35 -39.50
CA LYS A 73 -12.50 21.24 -38.76
C LYS A 73 -11.74 20.30 -39.71
N LEU A 74 -10.67 19.69 -39.23
CA LEU A 74 -9.92 18.66 -39.96
C LEU A 74 -10.66 17.33 -39.90
N ILE A 75 -10.76 16.64 -41.03
CA ILE A 75 -11.42 15.33 -41.17
C ILE A 75 -10.42 14.22 -41.42
N SER A 76 -9.49 14.40 -42.36
CA SER A 76 -8.54 13.35 -42.72
C SER A 76 -7.28 13.91 -43.37
N LYS A 77 -6.17 13.19 -43.23
CA LYS A 77 -4.95 13.39 -44.00
C LYS A 77 -4.86 12.30 -45.07
N ILE A 78 -4.74 12.72 -46.32
CA ILE A 78 -4.49 11.86 -47.47
C ILE A 78 -3.01 11.96 -47.84
N GLU A 79 -2.28 10.87 -47.71
CA GLU A 79 -0.86 10.78 -48.06
C GLU A 79 -0.70 10.00 -49.37
N PHE A 80 -0.02 10.59 -50.34
CA PHE A 80 0.20 10.00 -51.67
C PHE A 80 1.56 9.34 -51.71
N ILE A 81 1.57 8.03 -51.97
CA ILE A 81 2.77 7.21 -52.05
C ILE A 81 2.88 6.62 -53.46
N GLU A 82 4.04 6.84 -54.08
CA GLU A 82 4.34 6.30 -55.40
C GLU A 82 4.25 4.78 -55.40
N GLY A 83 3.58 4.20 -56.41
CA GLY A 83 3.38 2.76 -56.56
C GLY A 83 2.31 2.13 -55.64
N ILE A 84 1.91 2.79 -54.55
CA ILE A 84 0.88 2.29 -53.61
C ILE A 84 -0.46 3.01 -53.77
N GLY A 85 -0.43 4.30 -54.12
CA GLY A 85 -1.62 5.15 -54.16
C GLY A 85 -1.78 6.00 -52.89
N SER A 86 -3.02 6.23 -52.45
CA SER A 86 -3.31 7.10 -51.30
C SER A 86 -3.55 6.33 -50.00
N ILE A 87 -2.90 6.75 -48.92
CA ILE A 87 -3.16 6.30 -47.55
C ILE A 87 -4.03 7.35 -46.84
N LEU A 88 -5.13 6.89 -46.24
CA LEU A 88 -6.12 7.73 -45.56
C LEU A 88 -5.93 7.66 -44.04
N ASN A 89 -5.67 8.79 -43.40
CA ASN A 89 -5.54 8.92 -41.95
C ASN A 89 -6.65 9.84 -41.43
N THR A 90 -7.83 9.26 -41.19
CA THR A 90 -9.01 9.98 -40.72
C THR A 90 -8.90 10.30 -39.23
N VAL A 91 -9.30 11.52 -38.86
CA VAL A 91 -9.38 11.97 -37.47
C VAL A 91 -10.35 11.03 -36.73
N PRO A 92 -10.01 10.57 -35.51
CA PRO A 92 -10.91 9.74 -34.72
C PRO A 92 -12.30 10.38 -34.56
N SER A 93 -13.35 9.55 -34.60
CA SER A 93 -14.76 9.98 -34.56
C SER A 93 -15.27 10.76 -35.77
N GLU A 94 -14.44 11.01 -36.80
CA GLU A 94 -14.87 11.61 -38.06
C GLU A 94 -15.05 10.57 -39.15
N VAL A 95 -15.93 10.85 -40.11
CA VAL A 95 -16.17 9.99 -41.27
C VAL A 95 -15.67 10.71 -42.51
N LEU A 96 -14.73 10.07 -43.22
CA LEU A 96 -14.26 10.56 -44.52
C LEU A 96 -15.30 10.18 -45.60
N PRO A 97 -15.84 11.14 -46.36
CA PRO A 97 -16.73 10.83 -47.47
C PRO A 97 -16.05 9.99 -48.57
N GLU A 98 -16.77 9.00 -49.11
CA GLU A 98 -16.24 8.05 -50.11
C GLU A 98 -15.63 8.71 -51.35
N LYS A 99 -16.17 9.88 -51.76
CA LYS A 99 -15.62 10.65 -52.89
C LYS A 99 -14.14 11.01 -52.72
N TYR A 100 -13.62 10.96 -51.50
CA TYR A 100 -12.21 11.25 -51.21
C TYR A 100 -11.32 10.00 -51.09
N TYR A 101 -11.87 8.77 -51.19
CA TYR A 101 -11.07 7.54 -51.02
C TYR A 101 -10.03 7.36 -52.12
N TYR A 102 -10.36 7.84 -53.32
CA TYR A 102 -9.49 7.83 -54.50
C TYR A 102 -9.22 9.26 -54.98
N HIS A 103 -9.19 10.23 -54.05
CA HIS A 103 -9.06 11.64 -54.39
C HIS A 103 -7.73 11.92 -55.09
N ASP A 104 -7.79 12.63 -56.21
CA ASP A 104 -6.62 13.09 -56.93
C ASP A 104 -5.87 14.18 -56.16
N ASN A 105 -4.61 14.44 -56.53
CA ASN A 105 -3.77 15.44 -55.88
C ASN A 105 -4.11 16.89 -56.28
N ILE A 106 -5.35 17.30 -56.02
CA ILE A 106 -5.94 18.59 -56.36
C ILE A 106 -6.34 19.32 -55.07
N CYS A 107 -6.03 20.62 -55.04
CA CYS A 107 -6.35 21.52 -53.94
C CYS A 107 -7.54 22.40 -54.33
N ASP A 108 -8.63 22.34 -53.57
CA ASP A 108 -9.86 23.09 -53.81
C ASP A 108 -9.72 24.59 -53.54
N HIS A 109 -8.67 25.02 -52.85
CA HIS A 109 -8.40 26.44 -52.61
C HIS A 109 -7.67 27.12 -53.77
N CYS A 110 -6.59 26.51 -54.29
CA CYS A 110 -5.79 27.12 -55.35
C CYS A 110 -6.03 26.52 -56.74
N GLY A 111 -6.83 25.45 -56.85
CA GLY A 111 -7.11 24.75 -58.10
C GLY A 111 -5.94 23.98 -58.72
N HIS A 112 -4.71 24.15 -58.20
CA HIS A 112 -3.53 23.54 -58.82
C HIS A 112 -3.39 22.05 -58.49
N LYS A 113 -3.35 21.22 -59.53
CA LYS A 113 -2.83 19.86 -59.50
C LYS A 113 -1.30 19.93 -59.40
N ARG A 114 -0.73 19.39 -58.33
CA ARG A 114 0.72 19.33 -58.08
C ARG A 114 1.04 17.96 -57.51
N GLU A 115 2.26 17.47 -57.68
CA GLU A 115 2.73 16.24 -57.03
C GLU A 115 3.07 16.49 -55.54
N ARG A 116 2.05 16.77 -54.73
CA ARG A 116 2.21 16.94 -53.29
C ARG A 116 2.26 15.58 -52.62
N LYS A 117 3.06 15.43 -51.57
CA LYS A 117 3.03 14.21 -50.77
C LYS A 117 1.72 14.06 -49.97
N VAL A 118 1.00 15.17 -49.70
CA VAL A 118 -0.14 15.18 -48.78
C VAL A 118 -1.22 16.21 -49.16
N ASN A 119 -2.49 15.82 -49.02
CA ASN A 119 -3.66 16.70 -48.94
C ASN A 119 -4.41 16.48 -47.63
N TYR A 120 -5.18 17.48 -47.21
CA TYR A 120 -6.00 17.45 -46.00
C TYR A 120 -7.46 17.68 -46.34
N ILE A 121 -8.35 16.83 -45.84
CA ILE A 121 -9.79 17.03 -45.96
C ILE A 121 -10.25 17.82 -44.74
N ILE A 122 -10.90 18.96 -45.00
CA ILE A 122 -11.52 19.80 -43.98
C ILE A 122 -13.03 19.89 -44.23
N GLN A 123 -13.81 20.09 -43.17
CA GLN A 123 -15.26 20.31 -43.24
C GLN A 123 -15.63 21.62 -42.57
N ASN A 124 -16.51 22.40 -43.21
CA ASN A 124 -17.11 23.56 -42.59
C ASN A 124 -18.16 23.12 -41.57
N VAL A 125 -18.09 23.66 -40.35
CA VAL A 125 -18.95 23.22 -39.25
C VAL A 125 -20.38 23.74 -39.34
N GLU A 126 -20.62 24.80 -40.12
CA GLU A 126 -21.96 25.39 -40.32
C GLU A 126 -22.62 24.84 -41.59
N THR A 127 -21.89 24.84 -42.72
CA THR A 127 -22.44 24.43 -44.02
C THR A 127 -22.28 22.95 -44.32
N LEU A 128 -21.48 22.22 -43.52
CA LEU A 128 -21.11 20.82 -43.72
C LEU A 128 -20.34 20.54 -45.03
N GLU A 129 -19.92 21.59 -45.75
CA GLU A 129 -19.13 21.49 -46.97
C GLU A 129 -17.75 20.90 -46.69
N TYR A 130 -17.28 19.98 -47.55
CA TYR A 130 -15.94 19.41 -47.49
C TYR A 130 -15.02 20.03 -48.55
N LYS A 131 -13.75 20.24 -48.20
CA LYS A 131 -12.69 20.67 -49.13
C LYS A 131 -11.42 19.85 -48.96
N SER A 132 -10.78 19.48 -50.06
CA SER A 132 -9.40 18.96 -50.10
C SER A 132 -8.41 20.10 -50.25
N ILE A 133 -7.58 20.32 -49.24
CA ILE A 133 -6.66 21.44 -49.17
C ILE A 133 -5.22 20.93 -49.09
N GLY A 134 -4.36 21.42 -49.99
CA GLY A 134 -2.93 21.14 -49.95
C GLY A 134 -2.25 21.77 -48.72
N SER A 135 -1.18 21.14 -48.24
CA SER A 135 -0.46 21.53 -47.01
C SER A 135 -0.14 23.02 -46.87
N ALA A 136 0.33 23.66 -47.95
CA ALA A 136 0.66 25.09 -47.95
C ALA A 136 -0.57 26.00 -47.84
N CYS A 137 -1.71 25.61 -48.43
CA CYS A 137 -2.95 26.38 -48.40
C CYS A 137 -3.73 26.20 -47.09
N LEU A 138 -3.46 25.12 -46.35
CA LEU A 138 -4.20 24.76 -45.14
C LEU A 138 -4.19 25.86 -44.07
N LYS A 139 -3.08 26.60 -43.97
CA LYS A 139 -2.92 27.70 -42.99
C LYS A 139 -4.00 28.77 -43.09
N MET A 140 -4.58 28.98 -44.28
CA MET A 140 -5.63 29.98 -44.52
C MET A 140 -6.98 29.57 -43.92
N PHE A 141 -7.22 28.26 -43.78
CA PHE A 141 -8.45 27.72 -43.20
C PHE A 141 -8.31 27.49 -41.70
N LEU A 142 -7.08 27.22 -41.23
CA LEU A 142 -6.83 26.79 -39.86
C LEU A 142 -6.20 27.87 -38.97
N GLY A 143 -6.48 29.15 -39.26
CA GLY A 143 -6.08 30.27 -38.40
C GLY A 143 -4.58 30.33 -38.11
N GLY A 144 -3.73 29.98 -39.09
CA GLY A 144 -2.28 29.94 -38.93
C GLY A 144 -1.71 28.69 -38.26
N LYS A 145 -2.53 27.71 -37.88
CA LYS A 145 -2.08 26.40 -37.37
C LYS A 145 -1.54 25.51 -38.50
N THR A 146 -0.68 24.56 -38.12
CA THR A 146 -0.14 23.59 -39.07
C THR A 146 -0.91 22.27 -38.99
N ALA A 147 -0.93 21.51 -40.08
CA ALA A 147 -1.61 20.23 -40.12
C ALA A 147 -1.04 19.25 -39.08
N GLU A 148 0.28 19.27 -38.89
CA GLU A 148 0.99 18.41 -37.96
C GLU A 148 0.52 18.64 -36.52
N SER A 149 0.26 19.90 -36.14
CA SER A 149 -0.26 20.22 -34.80
C SER A 149 -1.65 19.64 -34.56
N LEU A 150 -2.48 19.60 -35.59
CA LEU A 150 -3.87 19.13 -35.50
C LEU A 150 -3.97 17.61 -35.58
N ILE A 151 -3.13 16.97 -36.39
CA ILE A 151 -3.01 15.51 -36.40
C ILE A 151 -2.49 15.01 -35.06
N TRP A 152 -1.49 15.69 -34.50
CA TRP A 152 -1.03 15.37 -33.15
C TRP A 152 -2.17 15.51 -32.13
N TYR A 153 -2.94 16.61 -32.17
CA TYR A 153 -4.07 16.80 -31.26
C TYR A 153 -5.16 15.74 -31.43
N ALA A 154 -5.48 15.36 -32.68
CA ALA A 154 -6.40 14.28 -32.99
C ALA A 154 -5.93 12.94 -32.43
N SER A 155 -4.65 12.63 -32.61
CA SER A 155 -4.05 11.39 -32.09
C SER A 155 -4.08 11.38 -30.55
N MET A 156 -3.80 12.51 -29.92
CA MET A 156 -3.87 12.67 -28.46
C MET A 156 -5.29 12.48 -27.92
N LEU A 157 -6.31 13.00 -28.60
CA LEU A 157 -7.71 12.72 -28.24
C LEU A 157 -8.04 11.23 -28.38
N LYS A 158 -7.50 10.55 -29.39
CA LYS A 158 -7.65 9.10 -29.56
C LYS A 158 -7.04 8.34 -28.37
N GLU A 159 -5.79 8.67 -28.02
CA GLU A 159 -5.08 8.05 -26.91
C GLU A 159 -5.85 8.24 -25.60
N ILE A 160 -6.41 9.44 -25.37
CA ILE A 160 -7.27 9.71 -24.22
C ILE A 160 -8.56 8.89 -24.28
N ASP A 161 -9.17 8.72 -25.46
CA ASP A 161 -10.40 7.93 -25.65
C ASP A 161 -10.19 6.43 -25.45
N GLU A 162 -9.05 5.92 -25.90
CA GLU A 162 -8.63 4.54 -25.67
C GLU A 162 -8.34 4.23 -24.19
N LEU A 163 -8.20 5.23 -23.30
CA LEU A 163 -8.12 4.99 -21.85
C LEU A 163 -9.44 4.46 -21.26
N LYS A 164 -10.57 4.58 -21.97
CA LYS A 164 -11.87 4.04 -21.53
C LYS A 164 -11.97 2.53 -21.69
N ASP A 165 -11.49 2.05 -22.84
CA ASP A 165 -11.76 0.69 -23.34
C ASP A 165 -10.54 -0.22 -23.23
N ASN A 166 -9.41 0.31 -22.77
CA ASN A 166 -8.22 -0.48 -22.50
C ASN A 166 -8.46 -1.38 -21.28
N GLU A 167 -9.09 -2.53 -21.54
CA GLU A 167 -8.82 -3.73 -20.77
C GLU A 167 -7.31 -4.03 -20.83
N ASP A 168 -6.57 -3.68 -21.89
CA ASP A 168 -5.12 -3.91 -22.04
C ASP A 168 -4.20 -2.95 -21.25
N PHE A 169 -4.75 -1.95 -20.55
CA PHE A 169 -4.00 -1.37 -19.41
C PHE A 169 -3.84 -2.39 -18.26
N SER A 170 -4.52 -3.54 -18.35
CA SER A 170 -4.32 -4.71 -17.48
C SER A 170 -2.98 -5.40 -17.69
N GLU A 171 -2.34 -5.28 -18.85
CA GLU A 171 -1.07 -5.97 -19.10
C GLU A 171 0.11 -5.29 -18.37
N TYR A 172 -0.05 -4.03 -17.91
CA TYR A 172 1.00 -3.26 -17.22
C TYR A 172 0.72 -2.81 -15.78
N SER A 173 -0.41 -3.13 -15.18
CA SER A 173 -0.62 -3.10 -13.73
C SER A 173 -2.09 -3.39 -13.44
N PHE A 174 -2.42 -4.63 -13.07
CA PHE A 174 -3.44 -4.79 -12.04
C PHE A 174 -2.98 -3.87 -10.89
N GLY A 175 -3.67 -2.75 -10.67
CA GLY A 175 -3.30 -1.83 -9.59
C GLY A 175 -3.05 -2.59 -8.30
N GLN A 176 -2.20 -2.07 -7.40
CA GLN A 176 -1.77 -2.80 -6.21
C GLN A 176 -2.92 -3.57 -5.54
N ALA A 177 -2.84 -4.90 -5.63
CA ALA A 177 -3.83 -5.78 -5.04
C ALA A 177 -3.87 -5.60 -3.52
N LEU A 178 -5.07 -5.35 -3.01
CA LEU A 178 -5.39 -5.15 -1.60
C LEU A 178 -6.16 -6.37 -1.10
N TYR A 179 -5.51 -7.16 -0.25
CA TYR A 179 -6.07 -8.35 0.37
C TYR A 179 -6.68 -7.97 1.72
N PRO A 180 -7.93 -8.37 2.03
CA PRO A 180 -8.49 -8.21 3.36
C PRO A 180 -7.57 -8.86 4.40
N ILE A 181 -7.20 -8.11 5.45
CA ILE A 181 -6.28 -8.63 6.48
C ILE A 181 -6.87 -9.84 7.20
N GLN A 182 -8.21 -9.92 7.30
CA GLN A 182 -8.92 -11.06 7.88
C GLN A 182 -8.51 -12.35 7.16
N ASN A 183 -8.62 -12.40 5.83
CA ASN A 183 -8.26 -13.58 5.03
C ASN A 183 -6.77 -13.94 5.17
N VAL A 184 -5.89 -12.93 5.21
CA VAL A 184 -4.44 -13.14 5.40
C VAL A 184 -4.15 -13.75 6.78
N LEU A 185 -4.80 -13.26 7.84
CA LEU A 185 -4.63 -13.74 9.20
C LEU A 185 -5.24 -15.14 9.42
N GLU A 186 -6.35 -15.45 8.74
CA GLU A 186 -6.96 -16.78 8.76
C GLU A 186 -6.02 -17.83 8.14
N LEU A 187 -5.43 -17.50 6.98
CA LEU A 187 -4.37 -18.33 6.39
C LEU A 187 -3.14 -18.42 7.28
N THR A 188 -2.77 -17.33 7.94
CA THR A 188 -1.64 -17.31 8.89
C THR A 188 -1.89 -18.28 10.04
N LEU A 189 -3.08 -18.25 10.64
CA LEU A 189 -3.42 -19.11 11.76
C LEU A 189 -3.43 -20.58 11.34
N ALA A 190 -3.99 -20.90 10.18
CA ALA A 190 -3.94 -22.25 9.60
C ALA A 190 -2.50 -22.70 9.33
N ALA A 191 -1.64 -21.83 8.80
CA ALA A 191 -0.23 -22.11 8.58
C ALA A 191 0.50 -22.41 9.89
N ILE A 192 0.30 -21.57 10.93
CA ILE A 192 0.92 -21.75 12.25
C ILE A 192 0.48 -23.07 12.89
N LYS A 193 -0.81 -23.43 12.79
CA LYS A 193 -1.31 -24.71 13.33
C LYS A 193 -0.66 -25.92 12.67
N LYS A 194 -0.41 -25.84 11.36
CA LYS A 194 0.09 -26.97 10.57
C LYS A 194 1.63 -27.09 10.60
N TYR A 195 2.34 -25.97 10.55
CA TYR A 195 3.80 -25.95 10.35
C TYR A 195 4.57 -25.25 11.48
N GLY A 196 3.87 -24.61 12.42
CA GLY A 196 4.48 -23.72 13.41
C GLY A 196 4.76 -22.32 12.87
N TRP A 197 5.13 -21.41 13.77
CA TRP A 197 5.51 -20.05 13.40
C TRP A 197 7.01 -19.97 13.05
N VAL A 198 7.29 -19.39 11.89
CA VAL A 198 8.65 -19.01 11.46
C VAL A 198 8.64 -17.53 11.06
N SER A 199 9.47 -16.72 11.73
CA SER A 199 9.64 -15.30 11.40
C SER A 199 10.51 -15.13 10.15
N GLY A 200 10.47 -13.93 9.53
CA GLY A 200 11.33 -13.63 8.38
C GLY A 200 12.84 -13.72 8.70
N SER A 201 13.25 -13.33 9.90
CA SER A 201 14.67 -13.43 10.32
C SER A 201 15.11 -14.88 10.50
N VAL A 202 14.31 -15.69 11.20
CA VAL A 202 14.61 -17.12 11.41
C VAL A 202 14.63 -17.87 10.08
N ALA A 203 13.68 -17.56 9.19
CA ALA A 203 13.64 -18.11 7.84
C ALA A 203 14.95 -17.85 7.07
N TYR A 204 15.47 -16.63 7.15
CA TYR A 204 16.72 -16.24 6.51
C TYR A 204 17.94 -16.95 7.12
N ASP A 205 18.08 -16.91 8.45
CA ASP A 205 19.24 -17.46 9.16
C ASP A 205 19.32 -19.00 9.06
N GLU A 206 18.16 -19.67 9.05
CA GLU A 206 18.07 -21.14 9.04
C GLU A 206 17.72 -21.73 7.68
N PHE A 207 17.68 -20.91 6.61
CA PHE A 207 17.29 -21.32 5.26
C PHE A 207 15.93 -22.07 5.21
N LYS A 208 14.94 -21.56 5.94
CA LYS A 208 13.57 -22.09 6.01
C LYS A 208 12.58 -21.17 5.29
N THR A 209 11.40 -21.70 4.94
CA THR A 209 10.30 -20.87 4.43
C THR A 209 9.65 -20.11 5.59
N SER A 210 9.48 -18.80 5.43
CA SER A 210 8.78 -17.97 6.44
C SER A 210 7.28 -18.28 6.46
N THR A 211 6.62 -17.99 7.58
CA THR A 211 5.14 -18.10 7.64
C THR A 211 4.48 -17.21 6.61
N ALA A 212 5.02 -16.00 6.38
CA ALA A 212 4.47 -15.06 5.41
C ALA A 212 4.57 -15.59 3.97
N ASP A 213 5.66 -16.26 3.61
CA ASP A 213 5.80 -16.85 2.28
C ASP A 213 4.92 -18.10 2.11
N THR A 214 4.76 -18.89 3.17
CA THR A 214 3.79 -19.99 3.20
C THR A 214 2.36 -19.48 2.97
N VAL A 215 1.99 -18.35 3.59
CA VAL A 215 0.69 -17.70 3.38
C VAL A 215 0.54 -17.21 1.94
N LYS A 216 1.60 -16.64 1.33
CA LYS A 216 1.57 -16.29 -0.10
C LYS A 216 1.36 -17.52 -0.98
N GLU A 217 1.99 -18.65 -0.66
CA GLU A 217 1.77 -19.90 -1.40
C GLU A 217 0.31 -20.35 -1.34
N PHE A 218 -0.33 -20.29 -0.17
CA PHE A 218 -1.76 -20.62 -0.06
C PHE A 218 -2.65 -19.63 -0.79
N MET A 219 -2.32 -18.34 -0.71
CA MET A 219 -3.09 -17.27 -1.33
C MET A 219 -3.03 -17.32 -2.86
N PHE A 220 -1.86 -17.57 -3.45
CA PHE A 220 -1.61 -17.41 -4.88
C PHE A 220 -1.51 -18.72 -5.67
N ASN A 221 -1.75 -19.86 -5.01
CA ASN A 221 -1.71 -21.17 -5.65
C ASN A 221 -2.92 -22.03 -5.24
N LYS A 222 -4.12 -21.54 -5.55
CA LYS A 222 -5.40 -22.18 -5.22
C LYS A 222 -5.52 -23.64 -5.72
N ASN A 223 -4.88 -23.96 -6.85
CA ASN A 223 -4.95 -25.27 -7.48
C ASN A 223 -4.12 -26.35 -6.78
N ARG A 224 -3.30 -25.98 -5.80
CA ARG A 224 -2.54 -26.92 -4.99
C ARG A 224 -3.40 -27.36 -3.81
N ASP A 225 -3.53 -28.67 -3.63
CA ASP A 225 -4.32 -29.23 -2.53
C ASP A 225 -3.62 -28.95 -1.19
N PHE A 226 -4.06 -27.88 -0.55
CA PHE A 226 -3.67 -27.54 0.80
C PHE A 226 -4.83 -27.87 1.72
N THR A 227 -4.75 -29.00 2.43
CA THR A 227 -5.64 -29.21 3.58
C THR A 227 -5.20 -28.25 4.68
N LEU A 228 -5.94 -27.15 4.83
CA LEU A 228 -5.72 -26.12 5.84
C LEU A 228 -6.62 -26.38 7.06
N PRO A 229 -6.06 -26.52 8.28
CA PRO A 229 -6.87 -26.70 9.48
C PRO A 229 -7.45 -25.34 9.93
N PHE A 230 -8.62 -24.98 9.41
CA PHE A 230 -9.33 -23.75 9.75
C PHE A 230 -10.80 -24.02 10.10
N ASN A 231 -11.30 -23.38 11.15
CA ASN A 231 -12.68 -23.53 11.61
C ASN A 231 -13.32 -22.18 11.99
N LYS A 232 -14.58 -22.19 12.45
CA LYS A 232 -15.29 -20.96 12.82
C LYS A 232 -14.68 -20.23 14.04
N GLU A 233 -14.22 -20.97 15.05
CA GLU A 233 -13.57 -20.40 16.24
C GLU A 233 -12.28 -19.65 15.88
N ASP A 234 -11.57 -20.11 14.85
CA ASP A 234 -10.39 -19.45 14.31
C ASP A 234 -10.69 -18.08 13.71
N SER A 235 -11.81 -17.95 13.00
CA SER A 235 -12.25 -16.66 12.44
C SER A 235 -12.57 -15.65 13.56
N GLU A 236 -13.27 -16.08 14.61
CA GLU A 236 -13.56 -15.26 15.78
C GLU A 236 -12.30 -14.83 16.53
N TYR A 237 -11.32 -15.75 16.66
CA TYR A 237 -10.01 -15.42 17.21
C TYR A 237 -9.29 -14.36 16.37
N VAL A 238 -9.27 -14.51 15.04
CA VAL A 238 -8.66 -13.53 14.13
C VAL A 238 -9.32 -12.15 14.27
N SER A 239 -10.64 -12.08 14.38
CA SER A 239 -11.33 -10.80 14.57
C SER A 239 -10.89 -10.10 15.86
N LYS A 240 -10.68 -10.84 16.96
CA LYS A 240 -10.11 -10.29 18.21
C LYS A 240 -8.69 -9.78 18.04
N VAL A 241 -7.87 -10.47 17.24
CA VAL A 241 -6.50 -10.01 16.91
C VAL A 241 -6.56 -8.67 16.18
N VAL A 242 -7.41 -8.55 15.16
CA VAL A 242 -7.58 -7.30 14.41
C VAL A 242 -8.05 -6.17 15.32
N GLU A 243 -9.10 -6.41 16.11
CA GLU A 243 -9.66 -5.42 17.04
C GLU A 243 -8.63 -4.93 18.06
N TYR A 244 -7.79 -5.83 18.58
CA TYR A 244 -6.69 -5.45 19.47
C TYR A 244 -5.73 -4.47 18.80
N PHE A 245 -5.29 -4.74 17.57
CA PHE A 245 -4.35 -3.86 16.87
C PHE A 245 -4.97 -2.59 16.33
N VAL A 246 -6.29 -2.54 16.10
CA VAL A 246 -7.00 -1.27 15.82
C VAL A 246 -6.90 -0.33 17.02
N ASN A 247 -7.01 -0.88 18.23
CA ASN A 247 -7.10 -0.10 19.47
C ASN A 247 -5.76 0.02 20.25
N VAL A 248 -4.70 -0.65 19.80
CA VAL A 248 -3.41 -0.61 20.50
C VAL A 248 -2.83 0.81 20.55
N GLU A 249 -2.26 1.20 21.68
CA GLU A 249 -1.44 2.41 21.77
C GLU A 249 0.01 2.07 21.34
N PRO A 250 0.48 2.56 20.18
CA PRO A 250 1.75 2.12 19.64
C PRO A 250 2.93 2.77 20.37
N THR A 251 3.84 1.95 20.88
CA THR A 251 5.05 2.41 21.61
C THR A 251 6.33 2.37 20.75
N ASN A 252 6.26 1.80 19.56
CA ASN A 252 7.37 1.67 18.63
C ASN A 252 6.86 1.60 17.18
N GLU A 253 7.77 1.74 16.22
CA GLU A 253 7.45 1.73 14.78
C GLU A 253 6.75 0.44 14.33
N TYR A 254 7.15 -0.70 14.87
CA TYR A 254 6.53 -1.99 14.54
C TYR A 254 5.03 -1.98 14.89
N LEU A 255 4.65 -1.54 16.10
CA LEU A 255 3.24 -1.42 16.49
C LEU A 255 2.49 -0.35 15.69
N ILE A 256 3.15 0.75 15.30
CA ILE A 256 2.56 1.74 14.38
C ILE A 256 2.16 1.06 13.06
N ASN A 257 3.04 0.22 12.49
CA ASN A 257 2.76 -0.47 11.23
C ASN A 257 1.64 -1.51 11.38
N LEU A 258 1.61 -2.26 12.48
CA LEU A 258 0.50 -3.19 12.76
C LEU A 258 -0.85 -2.45 12.86
N LYS A 259 -0.89 -1.35 13.64
CA LYS A 259 -2.09 -0.53 13.77
C LYS A 259 -2.57 0.01 12.43
N LYS A 260 -1.67 0.51 11.57
CA LYS A 260 -2.03 0.97 10.21
C LYS A 260 -2.72 -0.09 9.38
N PHE A 261 -2.18 -1.31 9.33
CA PHE A 261 -2.79 -2.42 8.59
C PHE A 261 -4.13 -2.83 9.22
N ALA A 262 -4.20 -2.93 10.55
CA ALA A 262 -5.43 -3.29 11.26
C ALA A 262 -6.55 -2.25 11.02
N SER A 263 -6.23 -0.97 11.13
CA SER A 263 -7.18 0.14 10.94
C SER A 263 -7.65 0.30 9.49
N CYS A 264 -6.78 0.07 8.49
CA CYS A 264 -7.22 0.17 7.10
C CYS A 264 -7.95 -1.09 6.61
N GLY A 265 -7.73 -2.24 7.27
CA GLY A 265 -8.41 -3.51 6.95
C GLY A 265 -7.86 -4.26 5.74
N TYR A 266 -6.84 -3.73 5.06
CA TYR A 266 -6.26 -4.34 3.86
C TYR A 266 -4.72 -4.39 3.92
N SER A 267 -4.14 -5.32 3.19
CA SER A 267 -2.68 -5.39 3.00
C SER A 267 -2.35 -5.74 1.56
N HIS A 268 -1.27 -5.17 1.05
CA HIS A 268 -0.65 -5.64 -0.18
C HIS A 268 0.29 -6.81 0.14
N ALA A 269 0.66 -7.63 -0.85
CA ALA A 269 1.46 -8.84 -0.63
C ALA A 269 2.81 -8.61 0.10
N LYS A 270 3.46 -7.44 -0.09
CA LYS A 270 4.70 -7.08 0.62
C LYS A 270 4.47 -6.80 2.11
N GLY A 271 3.25 -6.43 2.50
CA GLY A 271 2.86 -6.19 3.89
C GLY A 271 2.55 -7.45 4.70
N PHE A 272 2.49 -8.63 4.05
CA PHE A 272 2.11 -9.88 4.72
C PHE A 272 3.01 -10.23 5.90
N GLY A 273 4.31 -9.87 5.87
CA GLY A 273 5.22 -10.10 7.00
C GLY A 273 4.73 -9.44 8.30
N TYR A 274 4.24 -8.20 8.21
CA TYR A 274 3.65 -7.48 9.35
C TYR A 274 2.28 -8.04 9.75
N VAL A 275 1.42 -8.31 8.77
CA VAL A 275 0.08 -8.85 9.06
C VAL A 275 0.18 -10.21 9.74
N CYS A 276 0.98 -11.12 9.20
CA CYS A 276 1.15 -12.46 9.76
C CYS A 276 1.69 -12.41 11.21
N SER A 277 2.58 -11.46 11.53
CA SER A 277 3.17 -11.35 12.86
C SER A 277 2.18 -10.86 13.93
N MET A 278 1.02 -10.32 13.55
CA MET A 278 -0.04 -9.93 14.48
C MET A 278 -0.52 -11.11 15.33
N ILE A 279 -0.65 -12.31 14.75
CA ILE A 279 -1.11 -13.50 15.49
C ILE A 279 -0.19 -13.80 16.68
N VAL A 280 1.13 -13.77 16.47
CA VAL A 280 2.12 -14.07 17.51
C VAL A 280 2.26 -12.91 18.49
N ALA A 281 2.26 -11.68 17.99
CA ALA A 281 2.33 -10.49 18.84
C ALA A 281 1.12 -10.39 19.78
N TYR A 282 -0.09 -10.73 19.29
CA TYR A 282 -1.28 -10.79 20.13
C TYR A 282 -1.18 -11.88 21.20
N LYS A 283 -0.74 -13.11 20.85
CA LYS A 283 -0.52 -14.18 21.84
C LYS A 283 0.40 -13.72 22.97
N LYS A 284 1.55 -13.12 22.61
CA LYS A 284 2.51 -12.59 23.58
C LYS A 284 1.91 -11.48 24.44
N ALA A 285 1.11 -10.59 23.86
CA ALA A 285 0.42 -9.55 24.61
C ALA A 285 -0.58 -10.14 25.62
N MET A 286 -1.36 -11.14 25.22
CA MET A 286 -2.33 -11.82 26.09
C MET A 286 -1.64 -12.62 27.20
N GLU A 287 -0.50 -13.26 26.92
CA GLU A 287 0.34 -13.92 27.94
C GLU A 287 0.83 -12.92 28.98
N ILE A 288 1.37 -11.78 28.56
CA ILE A 288 1.81 -10.71 29.47
C ILE A 288 0.65 -10.18 30.31
N THR A 289 -0.53 -9.96 29.71
CA THR A 289 -1.72 -9.52 30.45
C THR A 289 -2.14 -10.56 31.49
N LYS A 290 -2.18 -11.84 31.11
CA LYS A 290 -2.53 -12.94 32.02
C LYS A 290 -1.50 -13.12 33.14
N GLU A 291 -0.22 -12.94 32.85
CA GLU A 291 0.84 -12.94 33.88
C GLU A 291 0.71 -11.76 34.85
N LYS A 292 0.31 -10.59 34.36
CA LYS A 292 0.04 -9.41 35.20
C LYS A 292 -1.22 -9.58 36.04
N GLU A 293 -2.27 -10.19 35.50
CA GLU A 293 -3.50 -10.49 36.24
C GLU A 293 -3.29 -11.55 37.33
N ASN A 294 -2.38 -12.52 37.11
CA ASN A 294 -2.06 -13.57 38.07
C ASN A 294 -1.04 -13.16 39.14
N LYS A 295 -0.42 -11.97 39.03
CA LYS A 295 0.56 -11.47 40.01
C LYS A 295 -0.03 -10.29 40.77
N SER A 296 -0.02 -10.37 42.09
CA SER A 296 -0.27 -9.24 42.97
C SER A 296 0.75 -8.14 42.66
N ASN A 297 0.28 -6.94 42.35
CA ASN A 297 1.09 -5.77 42.06
C ASN A 297 0.93 -4.73 43.18
N GLU A 298 1.12 -5.15 44.42
CA GLU A 298 0.88 -4.33 45.60
C GLU A 298 2.19 -3.97 46.32
N PHE A 299 2.19 -2.84 47.02
CA PHE A 299 3.23 -2.54 47.99
C PHE A 299 3.03 -3.37 49.25
N VAL A 300 4.08 -4.04 49.69
CA VAL A 300 4.03 -4.91 50.87
C VAL A 300 4.61 -4.17 52.07
N GLY A 301 3.88 -4.21 53.19
CA GLY A 301 4.28 -3.62 54.47
C GLY A 301 4.28 -2.09 54.49
N THR A 302 4.84 -1.49 55.54
CA THR A 302 4.98 -0.03 55.69
C THR A 302 6.44 0.42 55.66
N ILE A 303 6.69 1.64 55.18
CA ILE A 303 8.05 2.22 55.14
C ILE A 303 8.64 2.26 56.56
N GLY A 304 9.87 1.74 56.71
CA GLY A 304 10.56 1.61 57.99
C GLY A 304 10.30 0.28 58.72
N GLN A 305 9.33 -0.53 58.28
CA GLN A 305 9.05 -1.83 58.87
C GLN A 305 10.17 -2.83 58.58
N LYS A 306 10.58 -3.58 59.61
CA LYS A 306 11.46 -4.74 59.47
C LYS A 306 10.64 -5.96 59.08
N ILE A 307 11.04 -6.64 58.01
CA ILE A 307 10.38 -7.83 57.49
C ILE A 307 11.35 -9.01 57.48
N GLU A 308 10.79 -10.20 57.60
CA GLU A 308 11.48 -11.47 57.40
C GLU A 308 10.52 -12.37 56.62
N MET A 309 10.82 -12.60 55.34
CA MET A 309 9.91 -13.25 54.39
C MET A 309 10.67 -14.25 53.51
N GLU A 310 9.94 -15.21 52.97
CA GLU A 310 10.43 -16.13 51.94
C GLU A 310 10.19 -15.47 50.58
N LEU A 311 11.29 -15.22 49.86
CA LEU A 311 11.26 -14.54 48.56
C LEU A 311 12.03 -15.35 47.53
N THR A 312 11.46 -15.51 46.35
CA THR A 312 12.09 -16.17 45.21
C THR A 312 12.96 -15.16 44.46
N TYR A 313 14.24 -15.48 44.31
CA TYR A 313 15.18 -14.63 43.59
C TYR A 313 14.93 -14.70 42.09
N VAL A 314 14.73 -13.53 41.46
CA VAL A 314 14.39 -13.43 40.04
C VAL A 314 15.63 -13.21 39.21
N LYS A 315 16.40 -12.16 39.53
CA LYS A 315 17.63 -11.79 38.82
C LYS A 315 18.40 -10.68 39.54
N GLY A 316 19.69 -10.57 39.21
CA GLY A 316 20.58 -9.49 39.63
C GLY A 316 21.07 -8.67 38.44
N ILE A 317 21.07 -7.34 38.57
CA ILE A 317 21.56 -6.42 37.52
C ILE A 317 22.64 -5.53 38.09
N SER A 318 23.84 -5.55 37.52
CA SER A 318 24.94 -4.65 37.90
C SER A 318 24.90 -3.34 37.13
N PHE A 319 25.17 -2.21 37.78
CA PHE A 319 25.32 -0.90 37.15
C PHE A 319 26.44 -0.07 37.81
N GLN A 320 27.01 0.88 37.08
CA GLN A 320 27.98 1.83 37.62
C GLN A 320 27.26 3.00 38.31
N SER A 321 27.56 3.22 39.59
CA SER A 321 27.10 4.39 40.34
C SER A 321 28.26 5.37 40.57
N TYR A 322 27.95 6.59 41.03
CA TYR A 322 28.95 7.57 41.45
C TYR A 322 29.92 7.06 42.54
N TYR A 323 29.54 5.99 43.26
CA TYR A 323 30.32 5.39 44.36
C TYR A 323 30.90 4.02 43.99
N GLY A 324 30.89 3.64 42.70
CA GLY A 324 31.35 2.35 42.19
C GLY A 324 30.21 1.41 41.77
N THR A 325 30.54 0.17 41.46
CA THR A 325 29.58 -0.86 41.02
C THR A 325 28.52 -1.13 42.09
N SER A 326 27.25 -1.09 41.69
CA SER A 326 26.09 -1.46 42.52
C SER A 326 25.27 -2.54 41.81
N PHE A 327 24.51 -3.28 42.60
CA PHE A 327 23.67 -4.39 42.17
C PHE A 327 22.21 -4.10 42.53
N ILE A 328 21.31 -4.41 41.61
CA ILE A 328 19.86 -4.40 41.80
C ILE A 328 19.41 -5.86 41.80
N ASP A 329 19.02 -6.33 42.96
CA ASP A 329 18.56 -7.70 43.16
C ASP A 329 17.03 -7.69 43.26
N ILE A 330 16.38 -8.45 42.38
CA ILE A 330 14.93 -8.50 42.24
C ILE A 330 14.42 -9.83 42.80
N PHE A 331 13.40 -9.76 43.64
CA PHE A 331 12.74 -10.92 44.23
C PHE A 331 11.22 -10.80 44.09
N ASN A 332 10.52 -11.93 44.14
CA ASN A 332 9.07 -12.00 44.23
C ASN A 332 8.63 -12.81 45.45
N ASP A 333 7.52 -12.43 46.09
CA ASP A 333 6.83 -13.30 47.04
C ASP A 333 5.93 -14.34 46.30
N GLU A 334 5.30 -15.23 47.06
CA GLU A 334 4.37 -16.23 46.52
C GLU A 334 3.16 -15.63 45.79
N LYS A 335 2.81 -14.38 46.13
CA LYS A 335 1.68 -13.65 45.52
C LYS A 335 2.09 -12.90 44.25
N GLY A 336 3.38 -12.81 43.95
CA GLY A 336 3.92 -12.10 42.79
C GLY A 336 4.29 -10.63 43.03
N ASN A 337 4.22 -10.14 44.28
CA ASN A 337 4.65 -8.78 44.62
C ASN A 337 6.17 -8.65 44.47
N THR A 338 6.63 -7.55 43.88
CA THR A 338 8.05 -7.34 43.58
C THR A 338 8.78 -6.66 44.73
N PHE A 339 9.92 -7.23 45.10
CA PHE A 339 10.86 -6.66 46.06
C PHE A 339 12.19 -6.36 45.37
N VAL A 340 12.78 -5.20 45.69
CA VAL A 340 14.05 -4.77 45.10
C VAL A 340 15.03 -4.43 46.20
N TRP A 341 16.22 -5.01 46.16
CA TRP A 341 17.31 -4.64 47.04
C TRP A 341 18.48 -4.07 46.23
N ILE A 342 18.86 -2.84 46.54
CA ILE A 342 20.04 -2.20 45.94
C ILE A 342 21.19 -2.25 46.93
N THR A 343 22.32 -2.82 46.50
CA THR A 343 23.50 -3.04 47.33
C THR A 343 24.80 -2.85 46.54
N SER A 344 25.86 -2.41 47.20
CA SER A 344 27.22 -2.37 46.62
C SER A 344 27.94 -3.72 46.73
N LYS A 345 27.37 -4.67 47.48
CA LYS A 345 27.92 -6.01 47.67
C LYS A 345 27.24 -6.98 46.71
N TYR A 346 28.03 -7.68 45.90
CA TYR A 346 27.54 -8.81 45.11
C TYR A 346 26.98 -9.91 46.02
N ILE A 347 25.81 -10.43 45.66
CA ILE A 347 25.20 -11.59 46.30
C ILE A 347 25.31 -12.78 45.34
N ASP A 348 25.84 -13.88 45.86
CA ASP A 348 26.02 -15.12 45.11
C ASP A 348 24.88 -16.07 45.47
N ILE A 349 23.77 -15.94 44.74
CA ILE A 349 22.55 -16.74 44.93
C ILE A 349 21.96 -17.14 43.57
N ILE A 350 21.24 -18.26 43.54
CA ILE A 350 20.79 -18.93 42.32
C ILE A 350 19.41 -18.39 41.91
N GLU A 351 19.27 -17.98 40.65
CA GLU A 351 17.99 -17.53 40.09
C GLU A 351 16.94 -18.65 40.16
N GLY A 352 15.72 -18.29 40.55
CA GLY A 352 14.60 -19.21 40.71
C GLY A 352 14.52 -19.92 42.06
N MET A 353 15.53 -19.79 42.93
CA MET A 353 15.47 -20.35 44.30
C MET A 353 14.83 -19.39 45.30
N THR A 354 14.19 -19.96 46.31
CA THR A 354 13.55 -19.23 47.42
C THR A 354 14.50 -19.10 48.59
N TYR A 355 14.61 -17.88 49.11
CA TYR A 355 15.49 -17.56 50.23
C TYR A 355 14.72 -16.86 51.35
N LYS A 356 15.18 -17.03 52.59
CA LYS A 356 14.67 -16.24 53.70
C LYS A 356 15.38 -14.88 53.73
N VAL A 357 14.67 -13.84 53.30
CA VAL A 357 15.17 -12.47 53.21
C VAL A 357 14.69 -11.67 54.40
N LYS A 358 15.64 -11.17 55.19
CA LYS A 358 15.38 -10.25 56.31
C LYS A 358 15.88 -8.87 55.96
N GLY A 359 14.99 -7.87 55.92
CA GLY A 359 15.35 -6.50 55.54
C GLY A 359 14.48 -5.46 56.21
N THR A 360 14.73 -4.19 55.90
CA THR A 360 13.84 -3.08 56.27
C THR A 360 13.28 -2.47 55.01
N ILE A 361 11.97 -2.22 54.98
CA ILE A 361 11.32 -1.53 53.86
C ILE A 361 11.81 -0.09 53.86
N LYS A 362 12.51 0.30 52.80
CA LYS A 362 13.10 1.62 52.64
C LYS A 362 12.14 2.59 51.97
N GLU A 363 11.49 2.14 50.90
CA GLU A 363 10.57 2.94 50.10
C GLU A 363 9.63 2.05 49.28
N HIS A 364 8.53 2.62 48.83
CA HIS A 364 7.62 2.05 47.84
C HIS A 364 7.76 2.85 46.57
N LYS A 365 7.93 2.16 45.43
CA LYS A 365 8.22 2.81 44.16
C LYS A 365 7.45 2.14 43.02
N ASP A 366 6.79 2.91 42.17
CA ASP A 366 6.34 2.42 40.87
C ASP A 366 7.49 2.49 39.86
N TYR A 367 7.70 1.40 39.13
CA TYR A 367 8.62 1.36 38.00
C TYR A 367 7.91 0.73 36.80
N ASN A 368 7.61 1.56 35.79
CA ASN A 368 6.90 1.15 34.57
C ASN A 368 5.58 0.40 34.84
N GLY A 369 4.79 0.86 35.83
CA GLY A 369 3.51 0.25 36.19
C GLY A 369 3.63 -1.00 37.07
N THR A 370 4.83 -1.31 37.57
CA THR A 370 5.06 -2.38 38.56
C THR A 370 5.41 -1.74 39.91
N ASN A 371 4.59 -2.03 40.92
CA ASN A 371 4.82 -1.62 42.30
C ASN A 371 5.96 -2.45 42.91
N GLN A 372 7.02 -1.77 43.34
CA GLN A 372 8.22 -2.36 43.93
C GLN A 372 8.35 -1.94 45.40
N THR A 373 8.54 -2.93 46.27
CA THR A 373 8.89 -2.72 47.68
C THR A 373 10.41 -2.74 47.80
N VAL A 374 11.02 -1.57 47.98
CA VAL A 374 12.48 -1.45 48.04
C VAL A 374 12.97 -1.75 49.44
N LEU A 375 13.91 -2.69 49.55
CA LEU A 375 14.50 -3.14 50.80
C LEU A 375 15.88 -2.53 51.01
N THR A 376 16.24 -2.39 52.28
CA THR A 376 17.59 -2.01 52.71
C THR A 376 18.07 -2.85 53.87
N ARG A 377 19.39 -2.91 54.03
CA ARG A 377 20.09 -3.65 55.09
C ARG A 377 19.67 -5.12 55.13
N CYS A 378 19.52 -5.73 53.96
CA CYS A 378 19.04 -7.10 53.86
C CYS A 378 20.10 -8.11 54.34
N LYS A 379 19.62 -9.21 54.88
CA LYS A 379 20.37 -10.43 55.15
C LYS A 379 19.61 -11.58 54.50
N ILE A 380 20.31 -12.36 53.70
CA ILE A 380 19.78 -13.53 53.03
C ILE A 380 20.28 -14.76 53.78
N LYS A 381 19.39 -15.71 54.04
CA LYS A 381 19.73 -17.04 54.53
C LYS A 381 19.24 -18.08 53.53
N GLU A 382 20.13 -19.00 53.20
CA GLU A 382 19.78 -20.23 52.50
C GLU A 382 18.96 -21.11 53.43
N PHE A 383 18.12 -21.93 52.82
CA PHE A 383 17.37 -22.98 53.51
C PHE A 383 18.22 -24.23 53.71
#